data_AF-A0AAE1J742-F1
#
_entry.id   AF-A0AAE1J742-F1
#
_cell.length_a   1.000
_cell.length_b   1.000
_cell.length_c   1.000
_cell.angle_alpha   90.00
_cell.angle_beta   90.00
_cell.angle_gamma   90.00
#
_symmetry.space_group_name_H-M   'P 1'
#
loop_
_entity.id
_entity.type
_entity.pdbx_description
1 polymer ?
#
loop_
_entity_poly.entity_id
_entity_poly.type
_entity_poly.pdbx_seq_one_letter_code
_entity_poly.pdbx_strand_id
1 'polypeptide(L)'
;MARRCPEGEPVDETYICAALAIVLAAGFITDAIGIHAMFGAFVVGVLIAKDGLFTSALVEKEEDLLSGVFLPLYFVSSGLKTNVATIQGLQSWGLLVLVIVTACLGKIVGTVSVSCFLKVPWNESLVFGFLMNSKGLVELIVLNIGHDRKVLNDQTFAIMVLMALFTTFITTLIVISLYKPARKAKKDDYKYRTIERKNPNSQLRILSCFHSAISIPSMINLIESSRGTQKRDALCV
;
A
#
# COMPACT_ATOMS: atom_id res chain seq x y z
N MET A 1 -14.96 14.43 17.56
CA MET A 1 -15.32 13.05 17.94
C MET A 1 -14.12 12.23 18.43
N ALA A 2 -12.93 12.33 17.84
CA ALA A 2 -11.75 11.52 18.18
C ALA A 2 -11.15 11.67 19.60
N ARG A 3 -11.64 12.58 20.46
CA ARG A 3 -11.12 12.79 21.83
C ARG A 3 -12.06 12.31 22.96
N ARG A 4 -13.17 11.64 22.64
CA ARG A 4 -14.20 11.26 23.63
C ARG A 4 -14.44 9.76 23.76
N CYS A 5 -13.65 8.89 23.13
CA CYS A 5 -13.77 7.45 23.37
C CYS A 5 -12.89 7.06 24.56
N PRO A 6 -13.47 6.57 25.68
CA PRO A 6 -12.71 6.00 26.77
C PRO A 6 -11.96 4.75 26.28
N GLU A 7 -10.72 4.57 26.76
CA GLU A 7 -9.90 3.41 26.49
C GLU A 7 -10.57 2.15 27.06
N GLY A 8 -11.19 1.33 26.19
CA GLY A 8 -11.60 -0.05 26.55
C GLY A 8 -12.99 -0.52 26.12
N GLU A 9 -13.86 0.31 25.52
CA GLU A 9 -15.17 -0.15 25.01
C GLU A 9 -15.14 -0.41 23.48
N PRO A 10 -15.87 -1.44 22.99
CA PRO A 10 -16.02 -1.65 21.55
C PRO A 10 -16.63 -0.39 20.93
N VAL A 11 -16.04 0.06 19.82
CA VAL A 11 -16.54 1.19 19.04
C VAL A 11 -17.99 0.89 18.65
N ASP A 12 -18.92 1.71 19.11
CA ASP A 12 -20.34 1.54 18.82
C ASP A 12 -20.58 1.71 17.31
N GLU A 13 -21.32 0.77 16.71
CA GLU A 13 -21.56 0.69 15.25
C GLU A 13 -22.20 1.98 14.71
N THR A 14 -22.90 2.70 15.58
CA THR A 14 -23.50 4.00 15.32
C THR A 14 -22.48 5.04 14.84
N TYR A 15 -21.26 5.05 15.38
CA TYR A 15 -20.22 5.98 14.96
C TYR A 15 -19.64 5.65 13.59
N ILE A 16 -19.56 4.36 13.24
CA ILE A 16 -19.13 3.91 11.90
C ILE A 16 -20.17 4.33 10.87
N CYS A 17 -21.46 4.06 11.15
CA CYS A 17 -22.56 4.50 10.30
C CYS A 17 -22.59 6.03 10.14
N ALA A 18 -22.34 6.78 11.22
CA ALA A 18 -22.25 8.24 11.16
C ALA A 18 -21.07 8.72 10.30
N ALA A 19 -19.88 8.09 10.43
CA ALA A 19 -18.72 8.43 9.62
C ALA A 19 -18.98 8.19 8.12
N LEU A 20 -19.53 7.03 7.76
CA LEU A 20 -19.91 6.71 6.39
C LEU A 20 -20.96 7.68 5.83
N ALA A 21 -21.97 8.03 6.63
CA ALA A 21 -22.99 9.01 6.25
C ALA A 21 -22.37 10.40 5.99
N ILE A 22 -21.41 10.83 6.80
CA ILE A 22 -20.68 12.09 6.59
C ILE A 22 -19.85 12.04 5.30
N VAL A 23 -19.16 10.93 5.02
CA VAL A 23 -18.39 10.74 3.79
C VAL A 23 -19.30 10.81 2.56
N LEU A 24 -20.45 10.12 2.59
CA LEU A 24 -21.44 10.14 1.52
C LEU A 24 -22.07 11.52 1.33
N ALA A 25 -22.42 12.20 2.42
CA ALA A 25 -22.96 13.56 2.37
C ALA A 25 -21.96 14.56 1.80
N ALA A 26 -20.69 14.48 2.20
CA ALA A 26 -19.64 15.35 1.67
C ALA A 26 -19.39 15.09 0.17
N GLY A 27 -19.38 13.81 -0.25
CA GLY A 27 -19.31 13.44 -1.66
C GLY A 27 -20.47 14.02 -2.46
N PHE A 28 -21.70 13.88 -1.96
CA PHE A 28 -22.91 14.43 -2.59
C PHE A 28 -22.88 15.95 -2.71
N ILE A 29 -22.43 16.66 -1.66
CA ILE A 29 -22.29 18.12 -1.69
C ILE A 29 -21.25 18.52 -2.74
N THR A 30 -20.10 17.84 -2.82
CA THR A 30 -19.08 18.17 -3.84
C THR A 30 -19.56 17.90 -5.26
N ASP A 31 -20.32 16.82 -5.47
CA ASP A 31 -20.93 16.51 -6.78
C ASP A 31 -21.97 17.56 -7.18
N ALA A 32 -22.79 18.02 -6.23
CA ALA A 32 -23.77 19.09 -6.45
C ALA A 32 -23.12 20.44 -6.82
N ILE A 33 -21.90 20.71 -6.35
CA ILE A 33 -21.10 21.90 -6.70
C ILE A 33 -20.46 21.75 -8.10
N GLY A 34 -20.54 20.56 -8.72
CA GLY A 34 -19.94 20.25 -10.02
C GLY A 34 -18.48 19.78 -9.95
N ILE A 35 -17.97 19.54 -8.74
CA ILE A 35 -16.67 18.92 -8.50
C ILE A 35 -16.86 17.40 -8.40
N HIS A 36 -15.81 16.62 -8.66
CA HIS A 36 -15.91 15.16 -8.54
C HIS A 36 -16.12 14.71 -7.07
N ALA A 37 -17.11 13.84 -6.82
CA ALA A 37 -17.49 13.36 -5.48
C ALA A 37 -16.32 12.79 -4.63
N MET A 38 -15.29 12.23 -5.29
CA MET A 38 -14.09 11.70 -4.63
C MET A 38 -13.36 12.77 -3.80
N PHE A 39 -13.40 14.03 -4.21
CA PHE A 39 -12.73 15.10 -3.46
C PHE A 39 -13.42 15.35 -2.12
N GLY A 40 -14.75 15.31 -2.05
CA GLY A 40 -15.50 15.46 -0.80
C GLY A 40 -15.17 14.35 0.21
N ALA A 41 -15.20 13.10 -0.26
CA ALA A 41 -14.82 11.95 0.55
C ALA A 41 -13.35 12.03 1.03
N PHE A 42 -12.43 12.46 0.16
CA PHE A 42 -11.02 12.63 0.51
C PHE A 42 -10.81 13.69 1.60
N VAL A 43 -11.49 14.84 1.51
CA VAL A 43 -11.39 15.90 2.53
C VAL A 43 -11.88 15.41 3.88
N VAL A 44 -13.02 14.71 3.94
CA VAL A 44 -13.52 14.11 5.19
C VAL A 44 -12.50 13.11 5.75
N GLY A 45 -11.94 12.24 4.91
CA GLY A 45 -10.91 11.27 5.32
C GLY A 45 -9.65 11.93 5.90
N VAL A 46 -9.22 13.07 5.35
CA VAL A 46 -8.09 13.85 5.89
C VAL A 46 -8.43 14.54 7.22
N LEU A 47 -9.69 14.95 7.42
CA LEU A 47 -10.16 15.58 8.65
C LEU A 47 -10.33 14.60 9.82
N ILE A 48 -10.58 13.32 9.53
CA ILE A 48 -10.63 12.26 10.54
C ILE A 48 -9.21 12.03 11.08
N ALA A 49 -9.03 12.24 12.39
CA ALA A 49 -7.73 12.08 13.04
C ALA A 49 -7.20 10.64 12.89
N LYS A 50 -5.92 10.50 12.55
CA LYS A 50 -5.27 9.19 12.34
C LYS A 50 -5.05 8.41 13.64
N ASP A 51 -5.03 9.11 14.76
CA ASP A 51 -4.71 8.52 16.06
C ASP A 51 -5.98 8.20 16.85
N GLY A 52 -6.22 6.91 17.09
CA GLY A 52 -7.29 6.41 17.95
C GLY A 52 -7.80 5.03 17.56
N LEU A 53 -8.21 4.24 18.56
CA LEU A 53 -8.83 2.90 18.36
C LEU A 53 -10.06 2.97 17.43
N PHE A 54 -10.76 4.10 17.46
CA PHE A 54 -11.89 4.40 16.57
C PHE A 54 -11.51 4.36 15.09
N THR A 55 -10.42 5.03 14.70
CA THR A 55 -10.02 5.13 13.30
C THR A 55 -9.54 3.78 12.79
N SER A 56 -8.81 3.01 13.60
CA SER A 56 -8.39 1.65 13.24
C SER A 56 -9.59 0.71 13.03
N ALA A 57 -10.57 0.72 13.93
CA ALA A 57 -11.77 -0.10 13.79
C ALA A 57 -12.62 0.32 12.57
N LEU A 58 -12.71 1.63 12.29
CA LEU A 58 -13.40 2.15 11.10
C LEU A 58 -12.71 1.67 9.82
N VAL A 59 -11.39 1.82 9.72
CA VAL A 59 -10.62 1.39 8.53
C VAL A 59 -10.72 -0.11 8.32
N GLU A 60 -10.62 -0.93 9.37
CA GLU A 60 -10.73 -2.39 9.25
C GLU A 60 -12.09 -2.81 8.69
N LYS A 61 -13.18 -2.25 9.23
CA LYS A 61 -14.55 -2.55 8.78
C LYS A 61 -14.83 -2.05 7.36
N GLU A 62 -14.36 -0.86 7.02
CA GLU A 62 -14.48 -0.32 5.67
C GLU A 62 -13.63 -1.11 4.67
N GLU A 63 -12.40 -1.49 5.02
CA GLU A 63 -11.50 -2.25 4.17
C GLU A 63 -12.05 -3.65 3.87
N ASP A 64 -12.62 -4.34 4.85
CA ASP A 64 -13.28 -5.65 4.65
C ASP A 64 -14.44 -5.54 3.65
N LEU A 65 -15.27 -4.50 3.77
CA LEU A 65 -16.39 -4.27 2.88
C LEU A 65 -15.94 -3.86 1.47
N LEU A 66 -14.94 -2.98 1.38
CA LEU A 66 -14.40 -2.48 0.11
C LEU A 66 -13.66 -3.58 -0.65
N SER A 67 -12.77 -4.31 0.01
CA SER A 67 -11.97 -5.38 -0.60
C SER A 67 -12.81 -6.62 -0.90
N GLY A 68 -13.77 -6.97 -0.05
CA GLY A 68 -14.60 -8.15 -0.20
C GLY A 68 -15.70 -8.01 -1.26
N VAL A 69 -16.30 -6.82 -1.39
CA VAL A 69 -17.51 -6.63 -2.24
C VAL A 69 -17.31 -5.55 -3.29
N PHE A 70 -17.01 -4.31 -2.90
CA PHE A 70 -17.04 -3.18 -3.83
C PHE A 70 -15.94 -3.23 -4.90
N LEU A 71 -14.73 -3.62 -4.51
CA LEU A 71 -13.58 -3.65 -5.40
C LEU A 71 -13.73 -4.74 -6.50
N PRO A 72 -14.10 -6.00 -6.17
CA PRO A 72 -14.45 -6.99 -7.19
C PRO A 72 -15.60 -6.54 -8.11
N LEU A 73 -16.69 -6.00 -7.54
CA LEU A 73 -17.82 -5.51 -8.35
C LEU A 73 -17.41 -4.37 -9.29
N TYR A 74 -16.55 -3.47 -8.83
CA TYR A 74 -16.01 -2.38 -9.64
C TYR A 74 -15.19 -2.90 -10.82
N PHE A 75 -14.29 -3.85 -10.58
CA PHE A 75 -13.49 -4.46 -11.65
C PHE A 75 -14.34 -5.25 -12.65
N VAL A 76 -15.36 -5.97 -12.18
CA VAL A 76 -16.30 -6.68 -13.08
C VAL A 76 -17.09 -5.69 -13.93
N SER A 77 -17.66 -4.64 -13.33
CA SER A 77 -18.44 -3.62 -14.04
C SER A 77 -17.59 -2.91 -15.09
N SER A 78 -16.39 -2.47 -14.71
CA SER A 78 -15.48 -1.80 -15.64
C SER A 78 -14.94 -2.74 -16.71
N GLY A 79 -14.66 -4.01 -16.38
CA GLY A 79 -14.22 -5.01 -17.33
C GLY A 79 -15.29 -5.28 -18.39
N LEU A 80 -16.56 -5.35 -17.98
CA LEU A 80 -17.68 -5.57 -18.90
C LEU A 80 -17.93 -4.37 -19.83
N LYS A 81 -17.66 -3.13 -19.38
CA LYS A 81 -17.66 -1.94 -20.23
C LYS A 81 -16.50 -1.93 -21.25
N THR A 82 -15.44 -2.71 -21.01
CA THR A 82 -14.24 -2.72 -21.85
C THR A 82 -14.42 -3.62 -23.07
N ASN A 83 -14.76 -3.03 -24.22
CA ASN A 83 -14.91 -3.78 -25.46
C ASN A 83 -13.61 -3.79 -26.30
N VAL A 84 -12.81 -4.86 -26.15
CA VAL A 84 -11.55 -5.04 -26.90
C VAL A 84 -11.76 -5.28 -28.40
N ALA A 85 -12.95 -5.74 -28.81
CA ALA A 85 -13.27 -6.00 -30.21
C ALA A 85 -13.46 -4.72 -31.06
N THR A 86 -13.57 -3.55 -30.40
CA THR A 86 -13.63 -2.24 -31.07
C THR A 86 -12.28 -1.77 -31.60
N ILE A 87 -11.17 -2.40 -31.17
CA ILE A 87 -9.83 -2.01 -31.60
C ILE A 87 -9.51 -2.64 -32.96
N GLN A 88 -10.04 -2.03 -34.02
CA GLN A 88 -9.80 -2.46 -35.40
C GLN A 88 -8.84 -1.51 -36.13
N GLY A 89 -7.88 -2.09 -36.88
CA GLY A 89 -6.94 -1.36 -37.73
C GLY A 89 -5.53 -1.19 -37.16
N LEU A 90 -4.52 -1.40 -38.02
CA LEU A 90 -3.10 -1.35 -37.68
C LEU A 90 -2.63 0.07 -37.30
N GLN A 91 -3.29 1.10 -37.83
CA GLN A 91 -2.99 2.50 -37.53
C GLN A 91 -3.39 2.90 -36.10
N SER A 92 -4.54 2.45 -35.61
CA SER A 92 -5.00 2.73 -34.23
C SER A 92 -4.14 2.02 -33.20
N TRP A 93 -3.69 0.79 -33.49
CA TRP A 93 -2.68 0.09 -32.70
C TRP A 93 -1.32 0.80 -32.72
N GLY A 94 -0.90 1.35 -33.87
CA GLY A 94 0.34 2.11 -34.00
C GLY A 94 0.34 3.40 -33.16
N LEU A 95 -0.74 4.20 -33.26
CA LEU A 95 -0.92 5.39 -32.43
C LEU A 95 -0.97 5.07 -30.94
N LEU A 96 -1.63 3.97 -30.58
CA LEU A 96 -1.61 3.49 -29.22
C LEU A 96 -0.18 3.21 -28.74
N VAL A 97 0.53 2.33 -29.42
CA VAL A 97 1.90 1.95 -29.01
C VAL A 97 2.80 3.18 -28.92
N LEU A 98 2.67 4.12 -29.85
CA LEU A 98 3.39 5.39 -29.81
C LEU A 98 3.09 6.19 -28.54
N VAL A 99 1.81 6.36 -28.17
CA VAL A 99 1.40 7.09 -26.96
C VAL A 99 1.88 6.37 -25.70
N ILE A 100 1.82 5.03 -25.66
CA ILE A 100 2.33 4.24 -24.53
C ILE A 100 3.81 4.46 -24.37
N VAL A 101 4.58 4.26 -25.43
CA VAL A 101 6.04 4.34 -25.40
C VAL A 101 6.47 5.75 -25.02
N THR A 102 5.88 6.78 -25.61
CA THR A 102 6.21 8.18 -25.28
C THR A 102 5.83 8.55 -23.85
N ALA A 103 4.64 8.16 -23.36
CA ALA A 103 4.21 8.43 -21.99
C ALA A 103 5.08 7.68 -20.95
N CYS A 104 5.40 6.41 -21.21
CA CYS A 104 6.25 5.61 -20.34
C CYS A 104 7.69 6.12 -20.33
N LEU A 105 8.29 6.35 -21.49
CA LEU A 105 9.65 6.88 -21.60
C LEU A 105 9.74 8.28 -20.97
N GLY A 106 8.77 9.16 -21.20
CA GLY A 106 8.75 10.49 -20.60
C GLY A 106 8.76 10.43 -19.07
N LYS A 107 7.93 9.58 -18.47
CA LYS A 107 7.89 9.40 -17.01
C LYS A 107 9.18 8.77 -16.47
N ILE A 108 9.69 7.72 -17.12
CA ILE A 108 10.92 7.04 -16.67
C ILE A 108 12.12 7.97 -16.79
N VAL A 109 12.32 8.58 -17.95
CA VAL A 109 13.46 9.47 -18.20
C VAL A 109 13.39 10.70 -17.29
N GLY A 110 12.21 11.31 -17.12
CA GLY A 110 12.06 12.47 -16.25
C GLY A 110 12.38 12.16 -14.79
N THR A 111 11.84 11.06 -14.27
CA THR A 111 12.05 10.64 -12.87
C THR A 111 13.47 10.17 -12.61
N VAL A 112 14.08 9.44 -13.55
CA VAL A 112 15.48 9.02 -13.47
C VAL A 112 16.42 10.22 -13.53
N SER A 113 16.14 11.19 -14.40
CA SER A 113 16.93 12.42 -14.50
C SER A 113 16.92 13.18 -13.18
N VAL A 114 15.74 13.44 -12.61
CA VAL A 114 15.59 14.14 -11.32
C VAL A 114 16.23 13.36 -10.17
N SER A 115 16.05 12.04 -10.14
CA SER A 115 16.66 11.18 -9.10
C SER A 115 18.18 11.16 -9.20
N CYS A 116 18.74 11.23 -10.40
CA CYS A 116 20.18 11.36 -10.62
C CYS A 116 20.71 12.72 -10.14
N PHE A 117 19.96 13.82 -10.37
CA PHE A 117 20.30 15.14 -9.80
C PHE A 117 20.29 15.12 -8.27
N LEU A 118 19.41 14.32 -7.67
CA LEU A 118 19.31 14.10 -6.22
C LEU A 118 20.33 13.08 -5.67
N LYS A 119 21.25 12.57 -6.51
CA LYS A 119 22.29 11.58 -6.15
C LYS A 119 21.73 10.26 -5.58
N VAL A 120 20.52 9.87 -5.97
CA VAL A 120 19.95 8.55 -5.66
C VAL A 120 20.73 7.48 -6.44
N PRO A 121 21.06 6.31 -5.85
CA PRO A 121 21.77 5.26 -6.57
C PRO A 121 20.98 4.78 -7.79
N TRP A 122 21.68 4.53 -8.90
CA TRP A 122 21.11 4.20 -10.21
C TRP A 122 20.05 3.09 -10.18
N ASN A 123 20.26 2.05 -9.36
CA ASN A 123 19.31 0.95 -9.22
C ASN A 123 17.98 1.41 -8.59
N GLU A 124 18.02 2.28 -7.58
CA GLU A 124 16.83 2.81 -6.92
C GLU A 124 16.14 3.84 -7.81
N SER A 125 16.91 4.67 -8.51
CA SER A 125 16.39 5.62 -9.50
C SER A 125 15.61 4.93 -10.63
N LEU A 126 16.11 3.80 -11.15
CA LEU A 126 15.40 3.02 -12.16
C LEU A 126 14.10 2.42 -11.60
N VAL A 127 14.15 1.85 -10.39
CA VAL A 127 12.96 1.32 -9.72
C VAL A 127 11.91 2.40 -9.51
N PHE A 128 12.29 3.61 -9.06
CA PHE A 128 11.38 4.75 -8.96
C PHE A 128 10.75 5.14 -10.30
N GLY A 129 11.52 5.14 -11.38
CA GLY A 129 10.98 5.46 -12.71
C GLY A 129 10.00 4.43 -13.24
N PHE A 130 10.25 3.14 -12.98
CA PHE A 130 9.28 2.09 -13.28
C PHE A 130 8.02 2.22 -12.41
N LEU A 131 8.16 2.44 -11.10
CA LEU A 131 7.02 2.61 -10.18
C LEU A 131 6.09 3.78 -10.56
N MET A 132 6.60 4.82 -11.21
CA MET A 132 5.77 5.92 -11.73
C MET A 132 4.85 5.52 -12.90
N ASN A 133 5.06 4.34 -13.48
CA ASN A 133 4.18 3.74 -14.47
C ASN A 133 3.20 2.73 -13.87
N SER A 134 3.25 2.46 -12.57
CA SER A 134 2.25 1.64 -11.91
C SER A 134 0.92 2.39 -11.91
N LYS A 135 -0.03 1.88 -12.70
CA LYS A 135 -1.38 2.45 -12.79
C LYS A 135 -2.28 1.69 -11.83
N GLY A 136 -3.01 2.45 -11.02
CA GLY A 136 -3.85 1.92 -9.95
C GLY A 136 -5.34 2.01 -10.26
N LEU A 137 -6.14 1.70 -9.24
CA LEU A 137 -7.60 1.80 -9.26
C LEU A 137 -8.08 3.22 -9.59
N VAL A 138 -7.39 4.25 -9.10
CA VAL A 138 -7.75 5.67 -9.32
C VAL A 138 -7.73 6.05 -10.81
N GLU A 139 -6.74 5.56 -11.57
CA GLU A 139 -6.70 5.85 -13.01
C GLU A 139 -7.87 5.21 -13.74
N LEU A 140 -8.21 3.97 -13.37
CA LEU A 140 -9.33 3.25 -13.93
C LEU A 140 -10.66 3.96 -13.62
N ILE A 141 -10.81 4.54 -12.43
CA ILE A 141 -11.93 5.44 -12.07
C ILE A 141 -12.00 6.63 -13.02
N VAL A 142 -10.90 7.36 -13.18
CA VAL A 142 -10.86 8.55 -14.06
C VAL A 142 -11.20 8.18 -15.51
N LEU A 143 -10.71 7.04 -16.00
CA LEU A 143 -11.03 6.52 -17.34
C LEU A 143 -12.52 6.22 -17.50
N ASN A 144 -13.15 5.54 -16.53
CA ASN A 144 -14.58 5.25 -16.58
C ASN A 144 -15.41 6.54 -16.59
N ILE A 145 -15.05 7.53 -15.76
CA ILE A 145 -15.76 8.82 -15.74
C ILE A 145 -15.59 9.55 -17.08
N GLY A 146 -14.39 9.53 -17.66
CA GLY A 146 -14.12 10.14 -18.96
C GLY A 146 -14.91 9.48 -20.10
N HIS A 147 -15.09 8.16 -20.03
CA HIS A 147 -15.92 7.39 -20.95
C HIS A 147 -17.42 7.69 -20.77
N ASP A 148 -17.90 7.69 -19.52
CA ASP A 148 -19.30 7.99 -19.20
C ASP A 148 -19.68 9.45 -19.60
N ARG A 149 -18.73 10.39 -19.54
CA ARG A 149 -18.89 11.78 -20.04
C ARG A 149 -18.70 11.92 -21.55
N LYS A 150 -18.51 10.82 -22.30
CA LYS A 150 -18.28 10.78 -23.76
C LYS A 150 -17.07 11.60 -24.23
N VAL A 151 -16.12 11.86 -23.34
CA VAL A 151 -14.83 12.50 -23.70
C VAL A 151 -13.95 11.49 -24.42
N LEU A 152 -14.09 10.20 -24.08
CA LEU A 152 -13.34 9.09 -24.64
C LEU A 152 -14.26 8.21 -25.48
N ASN A 153 -13.81 7.90 -26.70
CA ASN A 153 -14.49 6.91 -27.54
C ASN A 153 -14.24 5.49 -27.00
N ASP A 154 -15.14 4.53 -27.30
CA ASP A 154 -15.05 3.14 -26.83
C ASP A 154 -13.69 2.51 -27.16
N GLN A 155 -13.18 2.80 -28.36
CA GLN A 155 -11.88 2.33 -28.81
C GLN A 155 -10.74 2.90 -27.95
N THR A 156 -10.71 4.21 -27.70
CA THR A 156 -9.66 4.87 -26.91
C THR A 156 -9.71 4.45 -25.44
N PHE A 157 -10.91 4.24 -24.90
CA PHE A 157 -11.10 3.71 -23.55
C PHE A 157 -10.51 2.30 -23.41
N ALA A 158 -10.89 1.37 -24.28
CA ALA A 158 -10.38 -0.01 -24.26
C ALA A 158 -8.86 -0.05 -24.41
N ILE A 159 -8.34 0.79 -25.29
CA ILE A 159 -6.92 1.01 -25.53
C ILE A 159 -6.18 1.46 -24.26
N MET A 160 -6.69 2.46 -23.54
CA MET A 160 -6.04 2.99 -22.33
C MET A 160 -6.11 2.01 -21.15
N VAL A 161 -7.21 1.28 -21.01
CA VAL A 161 -7.35 0.21 -20.01
C VAL A 161 -6.33 -0.91 -20.29
N LEU A 162 -6.21 -1.35 -21.55
CA LEU A 162 -5.26 -2.40 -21.93
C LEU A 162 -3.80 -1.96 -21.73
N MET A 163 -3.46 -0.72 -22.10
CA MET A 163 -2.18 -0.12 -21.74
C MET A 163 -1.94 -0.22 -20.24
N ALA A 164 -2.89 0.26 -19.43
CA ALA A 164 -2.72 0.36 -17.99
C ALA A 164 -2.44 -1.00 -17.37
N LEU A 165 -3.19 -2.03 -17.74
CA LEU A 165 -2.97 -3.39 -17.28
C LEU A 165 -1.60 -3.92 -17.71
N PHE A 166 -1.25 -3.77 -18.99
CA PHE A 166 -0.01 -4.32 -19.53
C PHE A 166 1.24 -3.63 -18.95
N THR A 167 1.23 -2.30 -18.87
CA THR A 167 2.33 -1.52 -18.29
C THR A 167 2.49 -1.78 -16.80
N THR A 168 1.40 -1.97 -16.06
CA THR A 168 1.44 -2.28 -14.63
C THR A 168 1.95 -3.70 -14.38
N PHE A 169 1.57 -4.68 -15.21
CA PHE A 169 2.10 -6.03 -15.16
C PHE A 169 3.62 -6.04 -15.42
N ILE A 170 4.08 -5.41 -16.50
CA ILE A 170 5.51 -5.29 -16.82
C ILE A 170 6.26 -4.58 -15.69
N THR A 171 5.75 -3.45 -15.21
CA THR A 171 6.35 -2.68 -14.12
C THR A 171 6.51 -3.53 -12.88
N THR A 172 5.47 -4.28 -12.48
CA THR A 172 5.50 -5.14 -11.29
C THR A 172 6.55 -6.25 -11.44
N LEU A 173 6.62 -6.91 -12.59
CA LEU A 173 7.65 -7.93 -12.86
C LEU A 173 9.07 -7.35 -12.82
N ILE A 174 9.28 -6.19 -13.44
CA ILE A 174 10.59 -5.50 -13.48
C ILE A 174 10.99 -5.08 -12.07
N VAL A 175 10.09 -4.48 -11.30
CA VAL A 175 10.35 -4.03 -9.93
C VAL A 175 10.66 -5.23 -9.03
N ILE A 176 9.94 -6.34 -9.11
CA ILE A 176 10.26 -7.55 -8.32
C ILE A 176 11.63 -8.14 -8.72
N SER A 177 12.01 -8.05 -9.99
CA SER A 177 13.30 -8.53 -10.48
C SER A 177 14.47 -7.66 -10.00
N LEU A 178 14.34 -6.34 -10.12
CA LEU A 178 15.35 -5.34 -9.73
C LEU A 178 15.42 -5.15 -8.21
N TYR A 179 14.26 -5.11 -7.56
CA TYR A 179 14.09 -4.89 -6.14
C TYR A 179 13.84 -6.24 -5.47
N LYS A 180 14.91 -6.90 -5.00
CA LYS A 180 14.84 -8.04 -4.07
C LYS A 180 14.99 -7.55 -2.63
N PRO A 181 13.92 -7.05 -1.97
CA PRO A 181 14.01 -6.54 -0.60
C PRO A 181 14.46 -7.63 0.38
N ALA A 182 14.00 -8.87 0.17
CA ALA A 182 14.26 -9.98 1.09
C ALA A 182 15.71 -10.49 1.13
N ARG A 183 16.54 -10.20 0.11
CA ARG A 183 17.90 -10.77 0.03
C ARG A 183 19.01 -9.81 0.47
N LYS A 184 18.79 -8.49 0.44
CA LYS A 184 19.79 -7.52 0.93
C LYS A 184 19.66 -7.27 2.44
N ALA A 185 18.44 -7.01 2.95
CA ALA A 185 18.23 -6.79 4.38
C ALA A 185 18.61 -8.01 5.27
N LYS A 186 18.43 -9.24 4.74
CA LYS A 186 18.73 -10.47 5.50
C LYS A 186 20.21 -10.89 5.47
N LYS A 187 21.02 -10.37 4.54
CA LYS A 187 22.39 -10.86 4.32
C LYS A 187 23.45 -10.08 5.11
N ASP A 188 23.18 -8.82 5.45
CA ASP A 188 24.15 -7.98 6.17
C ASP A 188 23.99 -8.02 7.69
N ASP A 189 22.83 -8.38 8.24
CA ASP A 189 22.58 -8.30 9.70
C ASP A 189 22.82 -9.59 10.51
N TYR A 190 22.94 -10.76 9.86
CA TYR A 190 23.03 -12.05 10.56
C TYR A 190 24.42 -12.69 10.59
N LYS A 191 25.44 -12.08 9.96
CA LYS A 191 26.67 -12.84 9.69
C LYS A 191 27.61 -12.96 10.90
N TYR A 192 27.64 -12.02 11.85
CA TYR A 192 28.47 -12.12 13.07
C TYR A 192 27.92 -11.27 14.22
N ARG A 193 27.01 -11.81 15.04
CA ARG A 193 26.82 -11.35 16.42
C ARG A 193 27.06 -12.50 17.38
N THR A 194 28.32 -12.90 17.48
CA THR A 194 28.77 -13.70 18.63
C THR A 194 28.83 -12.76 19.83
N ILE A 195 28.10 -13.06 20.91
CA ILE A 195 28.24 -12.33 22.17
C ILE A 195 29.59 -12.75 22.77
N GLU A 196 30.64 -12.02 22.44
CA GLU A 196 31.96 -12.24 23.02
C GLU A 196 31.93 -11.76 24.48
N ARG A 197 31.89 -12.71 25.41
CA ARG A 197 31.83 -12.42 26.84
C ARG A 197 33.23 -12.01 27.31
N LYS A 198 33.43 -10.72 27.58
CA LYS A 198 34.72 -10.16 28.07
C LYS A 198 35.25 -10.86 29.34
N ASN A 199 34.37 -11.43 30.18
CA ASN A 199 34.73 -12.22 31.36
C ASN A 199 33.86 -13.48 31.46
N PRO A 200 34.44 -14.71 31.39
CA PRO A 200 33.68 -15.95 31.48
C PRO A 200 33.00 -16.16 32.85
N ASN A 201 33.48 -15.50 33.91
CA ASN A 201 32.94 -15.60 35.26
C ASN A 201 31.85 -14.57 35.60
N SER A 202 31.47 -13.68 34.68
CA SER A 202 30.46 -12.63 34.93
C SER A 202 29.06 -13.07 34.47
N GLN A 203 28.06 -13.12 35.35
CA GLN A 203 26.68 -13.51 34.99
C GLN A 203 26.13 -12.65 33.82
N LEU A 204 25.52 -13.30 32.83
CA LEU A 204 24.94 -12.61 31.68
C LEU A 204 23.58 -12.03 32.12
N ARG A 205 23.46 -10.70 32.18
CA ARG A 205 22.20 -10.03 32.50
C ARG A 205 21.46 -9.73 31.19
N ILE A 206 20.33 -10.38 30.98
CA ILE A 206 19.45 -10.15 29.82
C ILE A 206 18.27 -9.30 30.31
N LEU A 207 18.07 -8.12 29.72
CA LEU A 207 16.91 -7.28 29.97
C LEU A 207 15.96 -7.46 28.79
N SER A 208 14.74 -7.89 29.06
CA SER A 208 13.74 -8.16 28.03
C SER A 208 12.48 -7.35 28.30
N CYS A 209 12.07 -6.55 27.33
CA CYS A 209 10.82 -5.80 27.38
C CYS A 209 9.68 -6.66 26.86
N PHE A 210 8.56 -6.68 27.57
CA PHE A 210 7.33 -7.31 27.13
C PHE A 210 6.25 -6.25 26.93
N HIS A 211 5.45 -6.43 25.88
CA HIS A 211 4.38 -5.51 25.50
C HIS A 211 3.03 -5.89 26.13
N SER A 212 2.87 -7.15 26.57
CA SER A 212 1.63 -7.65 27.18
C SER A 212 1.90 -8.78 28.18
N ALA A 213 1.10 -8.87 29.25
CA ALA A 213 1.27 -9.88 30.30
C ALA A 213 1.18 -11.33 29.80
N ILE A 214 0.50 -11.55 28.66
CA ILE A 214 0.39 -12.85 27.99
C ILE A 214 1.74 -13.33 27.45
N SER A 215 2.67 -12.42 27.12
CA SER A 215 3.98 -12.75 26.54
C SER A 215 5.07 -13.10 27.55
N ILE A 216 4.80 -12.95 28.85
CA ILE A 216 5.75 -13.18 29.93
C ILE A 216 6.25 -14.64 29.99
N PRO A 217 5.38 -15.68 29.94
CA PRO A 217 5.83 -17.07 30.09
C PRO A 217 6.75 -17.53 28.95
N SER A 218 6.46 -17.09 27.72
CA SER A 218 7.28 -17.39 26.54
C SER A 218 8.67 -16.79 26.64
N MET A 219 8.77 -15.56 27.14
CA MET A 219 10.05 -14.91 27.40
C MET A 219 10.85 -15.60 28.51
N ILE A 220 10.21 -16.03 29.60
CA ILE A 220 10.86 -16.77 30.68
C ILE A 220 11.44 -18.09 30.15
N ASN A 221 10.65 -18.87 29.41
CA ASN A 221 11.12 -20.12 28.80
C ASN A 221 12.31 -19.90 27.85
N LEU A 222 12.31 -18.80 27.10
CA LEU A 222 13.40 -18.46 26.20
C LEU A 222 14.68 -18.11 26.98
N ILE A 223 14.56 -17.36 28.08
CA ILE A 223 15.67 -17.05 29.00
C ILE A 223 16.21 -18.33 29.67
N GLU A 224 15.33 -19.23 30.11
CA GLU A 224 15.73 -20.51 30.70
C GLU A 224 16.44 -21.41 29.68
N SER A 225 15.91 -21.51 28.46
CA SER A 225 16.54 -22.28 27.38
C SER A 225 17.92 -21.73 26.97
N SER A 226 18.13 -20.42 27.14
CA SER A 226 19.42 -19.76 26.90
C SER A 226 20.44 -20.00 28.03
N ARG A 227 20.06 -20.59 29.17
CA ARG A 227 21.03 -21.03 30.19
C ARG A 227 21.75 -22.27 29.65
N GLY A 228 23.04 -22.11 29.31
CA GLY A 228 23.87 -23.24 28.92
C GLY A 228 23.87 -24.34 29.98
N THR A 229 23.91 -25.61 29.55
CA THR A 229 23.78 -26.82 30.39
C THR A 229 24.96 -27.09 31.32
N GLN A 230 25.90 -26.16 31.48
CA GLN A 230 27.08 -26.38 32.30
C GLN A 230 26.77 -26.02 33.77
N LYS A 231 26.50 -27.05 34.56
CA LYS A 231 26.48 -27.05 36.03
C LYS A 231 27.76 -26.39 36.58
N ARG A 232 27.71 -25.09 36.83
CA ARG A 232 28.50 -24.41 37.87
C ARG A 232 27.64 -23.32 38.49
N ASP A 233 27.21 -23.63 39.70
CA ASP A 233 26.71 -22.83 40.80
C ASP A 233 26.23 -21.38 40.57
N ALA A 234 25.00 -21.18 41.04
CA ALA A 234 24.40 -19.95 41.58
C ALA A 234 24.07 -18.79 40.61
N LEU A 235 22.77 -18.65 40.35
CA LEU A 235 22.11 -17.38 40.06
C LEU A 235 20.89 -17.27 41.00
N CYS A 236 21.03 -16.49 42.06
CA CYS A 236 19.89 -15.98 42.82
C CYS A 236 19.07 -15.05 41.91
N VAL A 237 17.75 -15.22 41.99
CA VAL A 237 16.71 -14.41 41.34
C VAL A 237 16.84 -12.94 41.70
#